data_AF-A0A5M8PA76-F1
#
_entry.id   AF-A0A5M8PA76-F1
#
_cell.length_a   1.000
_cell.length_b   1.000
_cell.length_c   1.000
_cell.angle_alpha   90.00
_cell.angle_beta   90.00
_cell.angle_gamma   90.00
#
_symmetry.space_group_name_H-M   'P 1'
#
loop_
_entity.id
_entity.type
_entity.pdbx_description
1 polymer ?
#
loop_
_entity_poly.entity_id
_entity_poly.type
_entity_poly.pdbx_seq_one_letter_code
_entity_poly.pdbx_strand_id
1 'polypeptide(L)'
;MLAEIKIEFDEATKRRLEQFLARFEARAANIPGALKNIGEALLQVTHERFDSGKDPDGKMWQELAPLTVMLRRSSKPILLRTGRLRNSVSYNVVNNRLELGPNTVDALKRCQKGCV
;
A
#
# COMPACT_ATOMS: atom_id res chain seq x y z
N MET A 1 -33.98 40.43 -5.57
CA MET A 1 -34.95 39.39 -5.17
C MET A 1 -34.16 38.12 -4.88
N LEU A 2 -34.14 37.65 -3.64
CA LEU A 2 -33.57 36.34 -3.29
C LEU A 2 -34.72 35.34 -3.36
N ALA A 3 -34.62 34.33 -4.23
CA ALA A 3 -35.59 33.26 -4.31
C ALA A 3 -35.23 32.18 -3.28
N GLU A 4 -36.16 31.86 -2.40
CA GLU A 4 -36.05 30.74 -1.46
C GLU A 4 -36.57 29.48 -2.16
N ILE A 5 -35.67 28.55 -2.50
CA ILE A 5 -36.05 27.26 -3.08
C ILE A 5 -36.35 26.31 -1.91
N LYS A 6 -37.64 26.05 -1.67
CA LYS A 6 -38.09 25.02 -0.73
C LYS A 6 -38.17 23.67 -1.44
N ILE A 7 -37.33 22.73 -1.02
CA ILE A 7 -37.36 21.34 -1.51
C ILE A 7 -38.04 20.50 -0.42
N GLU A 8 -39.25 20.02 -0.70
CA GLU A 8 -39.94 19.04 0.14
C GLU A 8 -39.62 17.63 -0.35
N PHE A 9 -39.07 16.81 0.54
CA PHE A 9 -38.89 15.39 0.31
C PHE A 9 -40.06 14.63 0.93
N ASP A 10 -40.64 13.67 0.21
CA ASP A 10 -41.64 12.78 0.75
C ASP A 10 -41.05 11.84 1.83
N GLU A 11 -41.90 11.29 2.69
CA GLU A 11 -41.47 10.44 3.81
C GLU A 11 -40.77 9.14 3.36
N ALA A 12 -41.11 8.58 2.20
CA ALA A 12 -40.42 7.41 1.68
C ALA A 12 -39.00 7.77 1.19
N THR A 13 -38.84 8.94 0.58
CA THR A 13 -37.54 9.48 0.15
C THR A 13 -36.67 9.84 1.35
N LYS A 14 -37.23 10.43 2.42
CA LYS A 14 -36.49 10.68 3.68
C LYS A 14 -35.95 9.39 4.28
N ARG A 15 -36.79 8.36 4.45
CA ARG A 15 -36.36 7.05 4.97
C ARG A 15 -35.27 6.40 4.13
N ARG A 16 -35.36 6.50 2.79
CA ARG A 16 -34.32 5.99 1.88
C ARG A 16 -33.02 6.75 2.03
N LEU A 17 -33.08 8.08 2.18
CA LEU A 17 -31.91 8.93 2.39
C LEU A 17 -31.22 8.60 3.72
N GLU A 18 -31.97 8.46 4.81
CA GLU A 18 -31.44 8.06 6.12
C GLU A 18 -30.76 6.69 6.06
N GLN A 19 -31.39 5.70 5.42
CA GLN A 19 -30.80 4.37 5.24
C GLN A 19 -29.52 4.42 4.40
N PHE A 20 -29.49 5.26 3.36
CA PHE A 20 -28.31 5.45 2.53
C PHE A 20 -27.17 6.10 3.32
N LEU A 21 -27.46 7.18 4.06
CA LEU A 21 -26.51 7.87 4.92
C LEU A 21 -25.96 6.94 6.01
N ALA A 22 -26.81 6.16 6.67
CA ALA A 22 -26.38 5.19 7.67
C ALA A 22 -25.44 4.11 7.09
N ARG A 23 -25.73 3.62 5.88
CA ARG A 23 -24.84 2.67 5.17
C ARG A 23 -23.53 3.32 4.75
N PHE A 24 -23.58 4.57 4.31
CA PHE A 24 -22.39 5.33 3.92
C PHE A 24 -21.51 5.60 5.13
N GLU A 25 -22.08 6.04 6.25
CA GLU A 25 -21.40 6.26 7.52
C GLU A 25 -20.75 4.97 8.04
N ALA A 26 -21.46 3.84 8.00
CA ALA A 26 -20.90 2.55 8.38
C ALA A 26 -19.67 2.14 7.53
N ARG A 27 -19.68 2.46 6.23
CA ARG A 27 -18.54 2.20 5.34
C ARG A 27 -17.40 3.19 5.56
N ALA A 28 -17.72 4.47 5.76
CA ALA A 28 -16.75 5.51 6.05
C ALA A 28 -16.06 5.27 7.41
N ALA A 29 -16.79 4.75 8.40
CA ALA A 29 -16.23 4.34 9.68
C ALA A 29 -15.25 3.16 9.55
N ASN A 30 -15.40 2.32 8.52
CA ASN A 30 -14.54 1.16 8.28
C ASN A 30 -13.46 1.40 7.20
N ILE A 31 -13.06 2.64 6.96
CA ILE A 31 -11.89 2.97 6.13
C ILE A 31 -10.63 2.23 6.61
N PRO A 32 -10.31 2.14 7.92
CA PRO A 32 -9.16 1.38 8.39
C PRO A 32 -9.18 -0.09 7.97
N GLY A 33 -10.34 -0.73 7.98
CA GLY A 33 -10.50 -2.12 7.55
C GLY A 33 -10.26 -2.29 6.05
N ALA A 34 -10.79 -1.38 5.23
CA ALA A 34 -10.53 -1.36 3.79
C ALA A 34 -9.03 -1.18 3.49
N LEU A 35 -8.36 -0.25 4.19
CA LEU A 35 -6.93 -0.01 4.02
C LEU A 35 -6.06 -1.21 4.42
N LYS A 36 -6.46 -1.99 5.43
CA LYS A 36 -5.78 -3.24 5.79
C LYS A 36 -5.85 -4.26 4.66
N ASN A 37 -7.02 -4.46 4.06
CA ASN A 37 -7.17 -5.38 2.93
C ASN A 37 -6.32 -4.95 1.72
N ILE A 38 -6.26 -3.63 1.45
CA ILE A 38 -5.40 -3.08 0.39
C ILE A 38 -3.92 -3.30 0.75
N GLY A 39 -3.53 -3.08 2.00
CA GLY A 39 -2.17 -3.31 2.49
C GLY A 39 -1.72 -4.76 2.31
N GLU A 40 -2.59 -5.71 2.66
CA GLU A 40 -2.35 -7.14 2.47
C GLU A 40 -2.15 -7.49 0.99
N ALA A 41 -3.05 -7.02 0.13
CA ALA A 41 -2.96 -7.25 -1.31
C ALA A 41 -1.68 -6.64 -1.92
N LEU A 42 -1.31 -5.42 -1.52
CA LEU A 42 -0.09 -4.76 -2.00
C LEU A 42 1.17 -5.47 -1.50
N LEU A 43 1.17 -5.98 -0.26
CA LEU A 43 2.27 -6.77 0.27
C LEU A 43 2.46 -8.05 -0.53
N GLN A 44 1.36 -8.77 -0.83
CA GLN A 44 1.39 -9.97 -1.65
C GLN A 44 1.93 -9.68 -3.06
N VAL A 45 1.40 -8.67 -3.75
CA VAL A 45 1.87 -8.27 -5.09
C VAL A 45 3.34 -7.88 -5.07
N THR A 46 3.79 -7.20 -4.01
CA THR A 46 5.20 -6.84 -3.84
C THR A 46 6.08 -8.08 -3.72
N HIS A 47 5.67 -9.07 -2.91
CA HIS A 47 6.37 -10.34 -2.79
C HIS A 47 6.43 -11.11 -4.12
N GLU A 48 5.33 -11.17 -4.87
CA GLU A 48 5.29 -11.80 -6.18
C GLU A 48 6.21 -11.12 -7.19
N ARG A 49 6.36 -9.79 -7.14
CA ARG A 49 7.31 -9.05 -7.97
C ARG A 49 8.76 -9.39 -7.64
N PHE A 50 9.09 -9.52 -6.35
CA PHE A 50 10.42 -9.99 -5.95
C PHE A 50 10.70 -11.39 -6.50
N ASP A 51 9.74 -12.31 -6.39
CA ASP A 51 9.90 -13.71 -6.80
C ASP A 51 9.98 -13.85 -8.33
N SER A 52 9.21 -13.03 -9.05
CA SER A 52 9.21 -12.98 -10.52
C SER A 52 10.29 -12.08 -11.12
N GLY A 53 11.07 -11.37 -10.31
CA GLY A 53 12.13 -10.49 -10.78
C GLY A 53 11.62 -9.25 -11.54
N LYS A 54 10.50 -8.69 -11.11
CA LYS A 54 9.91 -7.47 -11.67
C LYS A 54 10.18 -6.24 -10.81
N ASP A 55 10.31 -5.10 -11.46
CA ASP A 55 10.41 -3.78 -10.86
C ASP A 55 9.02 -3.27 -10.39
N PRO A 56 8.96 -2.12 -9.69
CA PRO A 56 7.69 -1.54 -9.23
C PRO A 56 6.71 -1.18 -10.36
N ASP A 57 7.23 -0.92 -11.56
CA ASP A 57 6.46 -0.58 -12.76
C ASP A 57 6.02 -1.83 -13.53
N GLY A 58 6.45 -3.02 -13.09
CA GLY A 58 6.10 -4.33 -13.66
C GLY A 58 7.03 -4.82 -14.76
N LYS A 59 8.12 -4.12 -15.08
CA LYS A 59 9.12 -4.56 -16.05
C LYS A 59 10.09 -5.56 -15.40
N MET A 60 10.66 -6.46 -16.18
CA MET A 60 11.73 -7.32 -15.68
C MET A 60 12.95 -6.49 -15.30
N TRP A 61 13.63 -6.85 -14.21
CA TRP A 61 14.92 -6.25 -13.87
C TRP A 61 15.91 -6.45 -15.02
N GLN A 62 16.73 -5.44 -15.27
CA GLN A 62 17.86 -5.57 -16.18
C GLN A 62 18.80 -6.67 -15.68
N GLU A 63 19.28 -7.51 -16.60
CA GLU A 63 20.21 -8.57 -16.26
C GLU A 63 21.49 -8.00 -15.63
N LEU A 64 22.04 -8.76 -14.68
CA LEU A 64 23.29 -8.41 -14.03
C LEU A 64 24.45 -8.60 -15.01
N ALA A 65 25.44 -7.71 -14.94
CA ALA A 65 26.69 -7.89 -15.68
C ALA A 65 27.35 -9.25 -15.36
N PRO A 66 27.99 -9.94 -16.32
CA PRO A 66 28.59 -11.26 -16.11
C PRO A 66 29.56 -11.31 -14.94
N LEU A 67 30.40 -10.28 -14.77
CA LEU A 67 31.32 -10.16 -13.65
C LEU A 67 30.58 -10.15 -12.30
N THR A 68 29.47 -9.42 -12.22
CA THR A 68 28.63 -9.36 -11.01
C THR A 68 28.03 -10.73 -10.70
N VAL A 69 27.58 -11.48 -11.72
CA VAL A 69 27.06 -12.84 -11.54
C VAL A 69 28.14 -13.77 -10.96
N MET A 70 29.36 -13.72 -11.50
CA MET A 70 30.50 -14.52 -11.02
C MET A 70 30.86 -14.20 -9.56
N LEU A 71 30.92 -12.91 -9.21
CA LEU A 71 31.26 -12.46 -7.86
C LEU A 71 30.16 -12.76 -6.83
N ARG A 72 28.89 -12.72 -7.26
CA ARG A 72 27.73 -12.90 -6.37
C ARG A 72 27.60 -14.33 -5.85
N ARG A 73 28.14 -15.33 -6.56
CA ARG A 73 28.13 -16.77 -6.20
C ARG A 73 26.75 -17.27 -5.74
N SER A 74 25.69 -16.82 -6.42
CA SER A 74 24.30 -17.14 -6.09
C SER A 74 23.46 -17.22 -7.35
N SER A 75 22.73 -18.33 -7.50
CA SER A 75 21.75 -18.58 -8.58
C SER A 75 20.38 -17.93 -8.34
N LYS A 76 20.15 -17.35 -7.14
CA LYS A 76 18.86 -16.73 -6.80
C LYS A 76 18.54 -15.51 -7.69
N PRO A 77 17.26 -15.12 -7.86
CA PRO A 77 16.88 -13.94 -8.64
C PRO A 77 17.52 -12.63 -8.15
N ILE A 78 17.42 -11.59 -8.97
CA ILE A 78 17.87 -10.23 -8.62
C ILE A 78 17.16 -9.78 -7.33
N LEU A 79 17.89 -9.13 -6.42
CA LEU A 79 17.46 -8.73 -5.07
C LEU A 79 17.05 -9.86 -4.10
N LEU A 80 17.17 -11.14 -4.49
CA LEU A 80 16.82 -12.29 -3.64
C LEU A 80 18.00 -13.11 -3.11
N ARG A 81 19.24 -12.62 -3.28
CA ARG A 81 20.44 -13.31 -2.76
C ARG A 81 20.30 -13.74 -1.30
N THR A 82 19.89 -12.81 -0.43
CA THR A 82 19.61 -13.08 0.99
C THR A 82 18.11 -13.09 1.31
N GLY A 83 17.26 -12.52 0.44
CA GLY A 83 15.83 -12.33 0.70
C GLY A 83 15.50 -11.31 1.79
N ARG A 84 16.51 -10.67 2.40
CA ARG A 84 16.33 -9.75 3.53
C ARG A 84 15.38 -8.59 3.20
N LEU A 85 15.54 -7.99 2.01
CA LEU A 85 14.72 -6.86 1.60
C LEU A 85 13.25 -7.28 1.44
N ARG A 86 12.98 -8.35 0.68
CA ARG A 86 11.65 -8.94 0.52
C ARG A 86 10.99 -9.22 1.87
N ASN A 87 11.70 -9.88 2.77
CA ASN A 87 11.16 -10.29 4.08
C ASN A 87 11.00 -9.13 5.07
N SER A 88 11.65 -8.00 4.82
CA SER A 88 11.48 -6.79 5.64
C SER A 88 10.29 -5.93 5.22
N VAL A 89 9.73 -6.11 4.02
CA VAL A 89 8.59 -5.30 3.60
C VAL A 89 7.38 -5.62 4.48
N SER A 90 6.76 -4.58 5.01
CA SER A 90 5.53 -4.65 5.81
C SER A 90 4.64 -3.47 5.46
N TYR A 91 3.38 -3.52 5.89
CA TYR A 91 2.48 -2.38 5.82
C TYR A 91 2.02 -1.96 7.21
N ASN A 92 1.64 -0.68 7.34
CA ASN A 92 1.01 -0.13 8.52
C ASN A 92 -0.16 0.77 8.12
N VAL A 93 -1.19 0.82 8.95
CA VAL A 93 -2.35 1.70 8.74
C VAL A 93 -2.40 2.69 9.90
N VAL A 94 -2.13 3.97 9.61
CA VAL A 94 -2.08 5.05 10.60
C VAL A 94 -2.93 6.20 10.10
N ASN A 95 -3.87 6.70 10.92
CA ASN A 95 -4.70 7.87 10.58
C ASN A 95 -5.37 7.81 9.19
N ASN A 96 -5.99 6.69 8.84
CA ASN A 96 -6.58 6.45 7.52
C ASN A 96 -5.59 6.57 6.34
N ARG A 97 -4.30 6.38 6.59
CA ARG A 97 -3.26 6.26 5.58
C ARG A 97 -2.64 4.88 5.64
N LEU A 98 -2.41 4.30 4.47
CA LEU A 98 -1.65 3.07 4.30
C LEU A 98 -0.21 3.43 3.98
N GLU A 99 0.71 2.86 4.74
CA GLU A 99 2.15 2.98 4.56
C GLU A 99 2.71 1.60 4.26
N LEU A 100 3.49 1.45 3.19
CA LEU A 100 4.13 0.19 2.80
C LEU A 100 5.63 0.41 2.61
N GLY A 101 6.44 -0.42 3.25
CA GLY A 101 7.89 -0.29 3.16
C GLY A 101 8.66 -1.27 4.03
N PRO A 102 9.99 -1.29 3.91
CA PRO A 102 10.85 -2.14 4.72
C PRO A 102 10.83 -1.72 6.20
N ASN A 103 10.55 -2.66 7.10
CA ASN A 103 10.54 -2.51 8.55
C ASN A 103 11.95 -2.56 9.19
N THR A 104 13.01 -2.48 8.38
CA THR A 104 14.36 -2.50 8.93
C THR A 104 14.60 -1.27 9.79
N VAL A 105 15.11 -1.50 10.99
CA VAL A 105 15.72 -0.47 11.87
C VAL A 105 16.73 0.39 11.10
N ASP A 106 17.30 -0.11 9.99
CA ASP A 106 18.21 0.61 9.08
C ASP A 106 17.59 1.81 8.35
N ALA A 107 16.28 1.83 8.10
CA ALA A 107 15.60 2.99 7.49
C ALA A 107 15.50 4.16 8.48
N LEU A 108 15.23 3.85 9.76
CA LEU A 108 15.19 4.83 10.84
C LEU A 108 16.59 5.25 11.32
N LYS A 109 17.58 4.33 11.30
CA LYS A 109 18.95 4.63 11.74
C LYS A 109 19.71 5.57 10.81
N ARG A 110 19.33 5.65 9.52
CA ARG A 110 20.01 6.53 8.55
C ARG A 110 19.56 8.00 8.63
N CYS A 111 18.33 8.28 9.09
CA CYS A 111 17.91 9.65 9.37
C CYS A 111 18.48 10.21 10.69
N GLN A 112 18.97 9.36 11.59
CA GLN A 112 19.50 9.78 12.89
C GLN A 112 21.01 10.06 12.89
N LYS A 113 21.74 9.58 11.87
CA LYS A 113 23.19 9.84 11.73
C LYS A 113 23.48 10.44 10.35
N GLY A 114 23.35 11.75 10.25
CA GLY A 114 23.93 12.51 9.14
C GLY A 114 22.94 13.28 8.26
N CYS A 115 21.90 13.88 8.83
CA CYS A 115 21.37 15.12 8.25
C CYS A 115 22.29 16.27 8.70
N VAL A 116 23.34 16.52 7.92
CA VAL A 116 23.98 17.82 7.74
C VAL A 116 24.17 17.99 6.24
#